data_AF-A0A7V0XWQ7-F1
#
_entry.id   AF-A0A7V0XWQ7-F1
#
_cell.length_a   1.000
_cell.length_b   1.000
_cell.length_c   1.000
_cell.angle_alpha   90.00
_cell.angle_beta   90.00
_cell.angle_gamma   90.00
#
_symmetry.space_group_name_H-M   'P 1'
#
loop_
_entity.id
_entity.type
_entity.pdbx_description
1 polymer ?
#
loop_
_entity_poly.entity_id
_entity_poly.type
_entity_poly.pdbx_seq_one_letter_code
_entity_poly.pdbx_strand_id
1 'polypeptide(L)'
;QIVLAVGSDKQFAHLCAAIGAPELANDPRFSTNPARVRERASLCAMLRKRILDWNQEELLQALHARAVPAGAVNNMKEVCEQPEVSSMLLDGTTSNGRRLQALRTVAFDVVGVGARAELSPPPHYGEHTHAILRDMLHYSDEAIQTLKERMCIYVPDEGTATGTG
;
A
#
# COMPACT_ATOMS: atom_id res chain seq x y z
N GLN A 1 14.44 9.25 -4.49
CA GLN A 1 15.26 8.86 -3.31
C GLN A 1 15.44 7.33 -3.31
N ILE A 2 16.57 6.80 -2.83
CA ILE A 2 16.82 5.33 -2.82
C ILE A 2 17.21 4.88 -1.40
N VAL A 3 16.74 3.69 -1.02
CA VAL A 3 17.19 2.95 0.17
C VAL A 3 18.11 1.81 -0.27
N LEU A 4 19.23 1.63 0.45
CA LEU A 4 20.20 0.56 0.23
C LEU A 4 20.20 -0.38 1.43
N ALA A 5 20.10 -1.68 1.19
CA ALA A 5 20.24 -2.72 2.21
C ALA A 5 21.51 -3.54 1.96
N VAL A 6 22.64 -3.01 2.45
CA VAL A 6 23.98 -3.59 2.30
C VAL A 6 24.48 -4.06 3.65
N GLY A 7 24.28 -5.35 3.95
CA GLY A 7 24.61 -5.96 5.25
C GLY A 7 25.91 -6.77 5.28
N SER A 8 26.43 -7.16 4.10
CA SER A 8 27.64 -7.98 3.98
C SER A 8 28.77 -7.29 3.22
N ASP A 9 30.00 -7.74 3.43
CA ASP A 9 31.18 -7.23 2.72
C ASP A 9 31.10 -7.51 1.21
N LYS A 10 30.53 -8.66 0.84
CA LYS A 10 30.25 -8.99 -0.57
C LYS A 10 29.28 -7.99 -1.21
N GLN A 11 28.16 -7.70 -0.54
CA GLN A 11 27.20 -6.70 -1.04
C GLN A 11 27.84 -5.30 -1.11
N PHE A 12 28.71 -4.95 -0.17
CA PHE A 12 29.41 -3.66 -0.18
C PHE A 12 30.39 -3.56 -1.35
N ALA A 13 31.16 -4.61 -1.63
CA ALA A 13 32.02 -4.67 -2.80
C ALA A 13 31.21 -4.55 -4.10
N HIS A 14 30.05 -5.22 -4.18
CA HIS A 14 29.16 -5.11 -5.33
C HIS A 14 28.59 -3.68 -5.51
N LEU A 15 28.18 -3.02 -4.42
CA LEU A 15 27.75 -1.62 -4.43
C LEU A 15 28.87 -0.71 -4.95
N CYS A 16 30.06 -0.81 -4.36
CA CYS A 16 31.22 -0.01 -4.74
C CYS A 16 31.57 -0.16 -6.22
N ALA A 17 31.51 -1.39 -6.74
CA ALA A 17 31.72 -1.65 -8.15
C ALA A 17 30.57 -1.13 -9.04
N ALA A 18 29.32 -1.11 -8.56
CA ALA A 18 28.18 -0.54 -9.29
C ALA A 18 28.35 0.96 -9.51
N ILE A 19 28.76 1.69 -8.47
CA ILE A 19 28.89 3.15 -8.48
C ILE A 19 30.25 3.64 -8.99
N GLY A 20 31.07 2.75 -9.56
CA GLY A 20 32.39 3.10 -10.10
C GLY A 20 33.43 3.51 -9.05
N ALA A 21 33.28 3.05 -7.80
CA ALA A 21 34.19 3.33 -6.69
C ALA A 21 34.73 2.06 -6.00
N PRO A 22 35.30 1.08 -6.74
CA PRO A 22 35.76 -0.19 -6.17
C PRO A 22 36.85 -0.01 -5.10
N GLU A 23 37.58 1.11 -5.11
CA GLU A 23 38.58 1.46 -4.11
C GLU A 23 38.00 1.52 -2.69
N LEU A 24 36.73 1.92 -2.54
CA LEU A 24 36.08 2.00 -1.23
C LEU A 24 35.92 0.63 -0.58
N ALA A 25 35.76 -0.44 -1.35
CA ALA A 25 35.65 -1.80 -0.82
C ALA A 25 36.97 -2.32 -0.23
N ASN A 26 38.11 -1.81 -0.73
CA ASN A 26 39.44 -2.22 -0.29
C ASN A 26 40.04 -1.28 0.77
N ASP A 27 39.41 -0.13 1.02
CA ASP A 27 39.83 0.79 2.07
C ASP A 27 39.70 0.10 3.43
N PRO A 28 40.77 0.03 4.25
CA PRO A 28 40.73 -0.58 5.58
C PRO A 28 39.64 -0.02 6.51
N ARG A 29 39.19 1.23 6.26
CA ARG A 29 38.10 1.87 7.00
C ARG A 29 36.73 1.29 6.67
N PHE A 30 36.56 0.65 5.50
CA PHE A 30 35.27 0.18 4.99
C PHE A 30 35.25 -1.30 4.54
N SER A 31 36.39 -1.97 4.53
CA SER A 31 36.53 -3.33 4.00
C SER A 31 35.67 -4.37 4.74
N THR A 32 35.40 -4.15 6.03
CA THR A 32 34.57 -5.03 6.85
C THR A 32 33.33 -4.32 7.39
N ASN A 33 32.26 -5.07 7.66
CA ASN A 33 31.04 -4.50 8.21
C ASN A 33 31.24 -3.74 9.53
N PRO A 34 31.99 -4.26 10.52
CA PRO A 34 32.27 -3.50 11.73
C PRO A 34 33.04 -2.20 11.47
N ALA A 35 33.97 -2.19 10.51
CA ALA A 35 34.70 -0.98 10.12
C ALA A 35 33.76 0.06 9.51
N ARG A 36 32.86 -0.37 8.60
CA ARG A 36 31.83 0.52 8.02
C ARG A 36 30.87 1.09 9.05
N VAL A 37 30.48 0.31 10.06
CA VAL A 37 29.60 0.79 11.13
C VAL A 37 30.31 1.87 11.95
N ARG A 38 31.60 1.68 12.26
CA ARG A 38 32.42 2.67 12.98
C ARG A 38 32.58 3.96 12.19
N GLU A 39 32.83 3.85 10.89
CA GLU A 39 33.10 4.98 10.00
C GLU A 39 31.86 5.41 9.19
N ARG A 40 30.65 5.09 9.67
CA ARG A 40 29.41 5.20 8.91
C ARG A 40 29.16 6.60 8.35
N ALA A 41 29.40 7.64 9.16
CA ALA A 41 29.17 9.02 8.74
C ALA A 41 30.07 9.40 7.54
N SER A 42 31.36 9.05 7.61
CA SER A 42 32.33 9.28 6.54
C SER A 42 31.97 8.50 5.28
N LEU A 43 31.66 7.20 5.44
CA LEU A 43 31.25 6.36 4.33
C LEU A 43 29.98 6.89 3.64
N CYS A 44 28.95 7.25 4.41
CA CYS A 44 27.70 7.79 3.87
C CYS A 44 27.93 9.09 3.08
N ALA A 45 28.83 9.97 3.52
CA ALA A 45 29.16 11.19 2.77
C ALA A 45 29.80 10.87 1.40
N MET A 46 30.72 9.90 1.36
CA MET A 46 31.36 9.47 0.12
C MET A 46 30.39 8.76 -0.83
N LEU A 47 29.57 7.85 -0.31
CA LEU A 47 28.56 7.16 -1.11
C LEU A 47 27.54 8.16 -1.69
N ARG A 48 27.08 9.14 -0.89
CA ARG A 48 26.17 10.20 -1.37
C ARG A 48 26.78 10.96 -2.54
N LYS A 49 28.05 11.37 -2.43
CA LYS A 49 28.73 12.10 -3.50
C LYS A 49 28.75 11.30 -4.80
N ARG A 50 29.01 9.99 -4.75
CA ARG A 50 29.01 9.11 -5.93
C ARG A 50 27.62 8.86 -6.49
N ILE A 51 26.63 8.68 -5.62
CA ILE A 51 25.25 8.35 -6.00
C ILE A 51 24.53 9.55 -6.61
N LEU A 52 24.87 10.78 -6.22
CA LEU A 52 24.26 12.00 -6.75
C LEU A 52 24.47 12.20 -8.26
N ASP A 53 25.50 11.58 -8.83
CA ASP A 53 25.79 11.65 -10.26
C ASP A 53 24.93 10.68 -11.10
N TRP A 54 24.11 9.84 -10.46
CA TRP A 54 23.31 8.82 -11.14
C TRP A 54 21.84 9.23 -11.29
N ASN A 55 21.23 8.83 -12.41
CA ASN A 55 19.78 8.72 -12.48
C ASN A 55 19.29 7.60 -11.54
N GLN A 56 18.16 7.82 -10.86
CA GLN A 56 17.59 6.87 -9.90
C GLN A 56 17.29 5.50 -10.51
N GLU A 57 16.68 5.45 -11.69
CA GLU A 57 16.29 4.20 -12.35
C GLU A 57 17.51 3.43 -12.86
N GLU A 58 18.45 4.13 -13.49
CA GLU A 58 19.71 3.54 -13.97
C GLU A 58 20.52 2.95 -12.81
N LEU A 59 20.57 3.65 -11.68
CA LEU A 59 21.24 3.13 -10.48
C LEU A 59 20.54 1.90 -9.93
N LEU A 60 19.20 1.90 -9.83
CA LEU A 60 18.46 0.73 -9.38
C LEU A 60 18.69 -0.49 -10.29
N GLN A 61 18.71 -0.28 -11.61
CA GLN A 61 19.03 -1.33 -12.57
C GLN A 61 20.47 -1.85 -12.40
N ALA A 62 21.45 -0.95 -12.25
CA ALA A 62 22.85 -1.31 -12.04
C ALA A 62 23.06 -2.09 -10.72
N LEU A 63 22.37 -1.70 -9.65
CA LEU A 63 22.41 -2.40 -8.36
C LEU A 63 21.73 -3.77 -8.43
N HIS A 64 20.57 -3.85 -9.09
CA HIS A 64 19.86 -5.11 -9.27
C HIS A 64 20.67 -6.12 -10.08
N ALA A 65 21.32 -5.68 -11.17
CA ALA A 65 22.21 -6.51 -11.97
C ALA A 65 23.40 -7.11 -11.18
N ARG A 66 23.75 -6.51 -10.04
CA ARG A 66 24.82 -6.97 -9.14
C ARG A 66 24.29 -7.59 -7.84
N ALA A 67 23.00 -7.91 -7.78
CA ALA A 67 22.34 -8.45 -6.60
C ALA A 67 22.54 -7.61 -5.32
N VAL A 68 22.61 -6.28 -5.47
CA VAL A 68 22.64 -5.34 -4.34
C VAL A 68 21.20 -4.95 -4.01
N PRO A 69 20.68 -5.30 -2.82
CA PRO A 69 19.32 -4.95 -2.44
C PRO A 69 19.14 -3.43 -2.32
N ALA A 70 18.28 -2.87 -3.15
CA ALA A 70 17.97 -1.44 -3.17
C ALA A 70 16.52 -1.23 -3.60
N GLY A 71 15.91 -0.13 -3.15
CA GLY A 71 14.54 0.23 -3.50
C GLY A 71 14.35 1.73 -3.63
N ALA A 72 13.49 2.14 -4.55
CA ALA A 72 13.01 3.52 -4.64
C ALA A 72 12.14 3.86 -3.42
N VAL A 73 12.29 5.07 -2.90
CA VAL A 73 11.30 5.67 -2.00
C VAL A 73 10.29 6.39 -2.88
N ASN A 74 9.12 5.77 -3.04
CA ASN A 74 8.03 6.28 -3.85
C ASN A 74 7.06 7.11 -3.01
N ASN A 75 6.54 8.20 -3.56
CA ASN A 75 5.41 8.91 -3.00
C ASN A 75 4.08 8.24 -3.38
N MET A 76 2.96 8.65 -2.77
CA MET A 76 1.66 8.00 -2.99
C MET A 76 1.21 8.03 -4.46
N LYS A 77 1.51 9.10 -5.20
CA LYS A 77 1.18 9.19 -6.62
C LYS A 77 1.97 8.14 -7.42
N GLU A 78 3.28 8.08 -7.22
CA GLU A 78 4.16 7.11 -7.87
C GLU A 78 3.78 5.66 -7.52
N VAL A 79 3.33 5.40 -6.29
CA VAL A 79 2.82 4.09 -5.88
C VAL A 79 1.55 3.72 -6.66
N CYS A 80 0.57 4.63 -6.74
CA CYS A 80 -0.68 4.38 -7.46
C CYS A 80 -0.49 4.18 -8.97
N GLU A 81 0.61 4.68 -9.54
CA GLU A 81 0.98 4.51 -10.95
C GLU A 81 1.71 3.19 -11.22
N GLN A 82 2.11 2.43 -10.18
CA GLN A 82 2.80 1.15 -10.36
C GLN A 82 1.87 0.07 -10.95
N PRO A 83 2.36 -0.74 -11.91
CA PRO A 83 1.58 -1.84 -12.47
C PRO A 83 1.04 -2.81 -11.42
N GLU A 84 1.80 -3.10 -10.37
CA GLU A 84 1.41 -4.00 -9.29
C GLU A 84 0.20 -3.48 -8.51
N VAL A 85 0.08 -2.15 -8.35
CA VAL A 85 -1.02 -1.52 -7.61
C VAL A 85 -2.31 -1.53 -8.41
N SER A 86 -2.25 -1.56 -9.74
CA SER A 86 -3.46 -1.65 -10.59
C SER A 86 -4.32 -2.87 -10.24
N SER A 87 -3.68 -3.99 -9.90
CA SER A 87 -4.37 -5.21 -9.45
C SER A 87 -4.99 -5.08 -8.06
N MET A 88 -4.58 -4.10 -7.26
CA MET A 88 -5.09 -3.86 -5.90
C MET A 88 -6.21 -2.82 -5.86
N LEU A 89 -6.48 -2.11 -6.96
CA LEU A 89 -7.55 -1.13 -7.04
C LEU A 89 -8.90 -1.83 -7.11
N LEU A 90 -9.85 -1.34 -6.34
CA LEU A 90 -11.25 -1.72 -6.37
C LEU A 90 -12.04 -0.53 -6.89
N ASP A 91 -12.77 -0.73 -7.98
CA ASP A 91 -13.71 0.25 -8.52
C ASP A 91 -15.13 -0.06 -8.05
N GLY A 92 -15.92 0.98 -7.90
CA GLY A 92 -17.32 0.91 -7.54
C GLY A 92 -18.08 2.13 -8.01
N THR A 93 -19.40 2.09 -7.95
CA THR A 93 -20.25 3.24 -8.25
C THR A 93 -21.36 3.31 -7.21
N THR A 94 -21.59 4.51 -6.68
CA THR A 94 -22.71 4.78 -5.78
C THR A 94 -24.05 4.78 -6.53
N SER A 95 -25.18 4.72 -5.80
CA SER A 95 -26.52 4.78 -6.39
C SER A 95 -26.79 6.05 -7.20
N ASN A 96 -26.08 7.16 -6.94
CA ASN A 96 -26.19 8.41 -7.68
C ASN A 96 -25.14 8.58 -8.80
N GLY A 97 -24.42 7.51 -9.15
CA GLY A 97 -23.45 7.51 -10.26
C GLY A 97 -22.07 8.08 -9.93
N ARG A 98 -21.78 8.46 -8.67
CA ARG A 98 -20.41 8.85 -8.28
C ARG A 98 -19.50 7.63 -8.27
N ARG A 99 -18.35 7.74 -8.95
CA ARG A 99 -17.29 6.73 -8.94
C ARG A 99 -16.69 6.61 -7.53
N LEU A 100 -16.50 5.38 -7.09
CA LEU A 100 -15.75 5.01 -5.90
C LEU A 100 -14.48 4.29 -6.33
N GLN A 101 -13.39 4.58 -5.63
CA GLN A 101 -12.15 3.86 -5.78
C GLN A 101 -11.56 3.61 -4.40
N ALA A 102 -11.13 2.37 -4.15
CA ALA A 102 -10.45 2.00 -2.92
C ALA A 102 -9.28 1.07 -3.23
N LEU A 103 -8.41 0.88 -2.23
CA LEU A 103 -7.38 -0.15 -2.26
C LEU A 103 -7.87 -1.38 -1.50
N ARG A 104 -7.56 -2.55 -2.03
CA ARG A 104 -7.76 -3.83 -1.34
C ARG A 104 -6.87 -3.88 -0.09
N THR A 105 -7.45 -4.31 1.02
CA THR A 105 -6.72 -4.52 2.28
C THR A 105 -5.90 -5.80 2.31
N VAL A 106 -6.24 -6.79 1.47
CA VAL A 106 -5.53 -8.05 1.32
C VAL A 106 -4.75 -8.02 0.01
N ALA A 107 -3.43 -8.23 0.05
CA ALA A 107 -2.57 -8.11 -1.12
C ALA A 107 -2.44 -9.40 -1.94
N PHE A 108 -3.03 -10.51 -1.48
CA PHE A 108 -2.92 -11.84 -2.09
C PHE A 108 -4.29 -12.48 -2.26
N ASP A 109 -4.39 -13.39 -3.23
CA ASP A 109 -5.59 -14.16 -3.45
C ASP A 109 -5.66 -15.34 -2.48
N VAL A 110 -6.81 -15.49 -1.83
CA VAL A 110 -7.11 -16.65 -0.99
C VAL A 110 -7.92 -17.63 -1.81
N VAL A 111 -7.33 -18.81 -2.06
CA VAL A 111 -7.98 -19.89 -2.81
C VAL A 111 -9.33 -20.23 -2.18
N GLY A 112 -10.39 -20.22 -3.00
CA GLY A 112 -11.75 -20.56 -2.58
C GLY A 112 -12.56 -19.44 -1.94
N VAL A 113 -11.95 -18.29 -1.60
CA VAL A 113 -12.67 -17.15 -0.98
C VAL A 113 -13.10 -16.11 -2.02
N GLY A 114 -12.51 -16.13 -3.22
CA GLY A 114 -12.80 -15.18 -4.28
C GLY A 114 -12.28 -13.77 -3.93
N ALA A 115 -11.58 -13.15 -4.85
CA ALA A 115 -11.31 -11.72 -4.73
C ALA A 115 -12.64 -10.97 -4.82
N ARG A 116 -12.97 -10.10 -3.85
CA ARG A 116 -14.02 -9.10 -4.04
C ARG A 116 -13.55 -8.19 -5.18
N ALA A 117 -14.13 -8.38 -6.35
CA ALA A 117 -13.74 -7.66 -7.57
C ALA A 117 -14.27 -6.22 -7.58
N GLU A 118 -15.35 -5.95 -6.82
CA GLU A 118 -16.08 -4.70 -6.87
C GLU A 118 -16.31 -4.12 -5.47
N LEU A 119 -16.23 -2.80 -5.40
CA LEU A 119 -16.49 -2.01 -4.20
C LEU A 119 -17.96 -1.62 -4.14
N SER A 120 -18.70 -2.18 -3.18
CA SER A 120 -20.05 -1.69 -2.86
C SER A 120 -19.96 -0.36 -2.10
N PRO A 121 -20.91 0.58 -2.30
CA PRO A 121 -21.00 1.79 -1.50
C PRO A 121 -21.12 1.45 0.00
N PRO A 122 -20.61 2.32 0.90
CA PRO A 122 -20.83 2.14 2.32
C PRO A 122 -22.33 2.23 2.62
N PRO A 123 -22.86 1.38 3.50
CA PRO A 123 -24.28 1.42 3.80
C PRO A 123 -24.64 2.74 4.46
N HIS A 124 -25.77 3.33 4.08
CA HIS A 124 -26.30 4.48 4.77
C HIS A 124 -26.85 4.09 6.14
N TYR A 125 -27.03 5.10 6.99
CA TYR A 125 -27.62 4.90 8.30
C TYR A 125 -29.00 4.22 8.16
N GLY A 126 -29.16 3.09 8.84
CA GLY A 126 -30.38 2.27 8.83
C GLY A 126 -30.70 1.51 7.54
N GLU A 127 -29.81 1.46 6.54
CA GLU A 127 -30.04 0.79 5.24
C GLU A 127 -30.54 -0.64 5.39
N HIS A 128 -29.95 -1.39 6.32
CA HIS A 128 -30.26 -2.80 6.53
C HIS A 128 -31.15 -3.05 7.76
N THR A 129 -31.65 -2.02 8.47
CA THR A 129 -32.42 -2.21 9.72
C THR A 129 -33.64 -3.11 9.48
N HIS A 130 -34.40 -2.84 8.41
CA HIS A 130 -35.60 -3.61 8.09
C HIS A 130 -35.27 -5.06 7.73
N ALA A 131 -34.30 -5.27 6.83
CA ALA A 131 -33.90 -6.60 6.37
C ALA A 131 -33.38 -7.46 7.53
N ILE A 132 -32.57 -6.89 8.43
CA ILE A 132 -32.06 -7.61 9.60
C ILE A 132 -33.22 -8.01 10.54
N LEU A 133 -34.13 -7.09 10.86
CA LEU A 133 -35.24 -7.38 11.78
C LEU A 133 -36.21 -8.42 11.21
N ARG A 134 -36.56 -8.32 9.93
CA ARG A 134 -37.50 -9.25 9.27
C ARG A 134 -36.83 -10.59 8.94
N ASP A 135 -35.69 -10.56 8.24
CA ASP A 135 -35.15 -11.73 7.57
C ASP A 135 -34.21 -12.53 8.49
N MET A 136 -33.46 -11.85 9.36
CA MET A 136 -32.52 -12.52 10.28
C MET A 136 -33.10 -12.76 11.67
N LEU A 137 -33.93 -11.83 12.16
CA LEU A 137 -34.51 -11.89 13.51
C LEU A 137 -35.99 -12.30 13.53
N HIS A 138 -36.62 -12.44 12.36
CA HIS A 138 -37.99 -12.94 12.19
C HIS A 138 -39.06 -12.12 12.92
N TYR A 139 -38.88 -10.80 13.02
CA TYR A 139 -39.92 -9.88 13.51
C TYR A 139 -41.01 -9.72 12.44
N SER A 140 -42.27 -9.64 12.87
CA SER A 140 -43.37 -9.29 11.98
C SER A 140 -43.30 -7.81 11.60
N ASP A 141 -43.89 -7.44 10.46
CA ASP A 141 -43.92 -6.05 10.00
C ASP A 141 -44.64 -5.13 11.03
N GLU A 142 -45.64 -5.65 11.75
CA GLU A 142 -46.32 -4.90 12.83
C GLU A 142 -45.40 -4.62 14.02
N ALA A 143 -44.56 -5.59 14.39
CA ALA A 143 -43.59 -5.41 15.47
C ALA A 143 -42.51 -4.39 15.06
N ILE A 144 -42.04 -4.44 13.82
CA ILE A 144 -41.06 -3.49 13.26
C ILE A 144 -41.66 -2.08 13.24
N GLN A 145 -42.91 -1.94 12.79
CA GLN A 145 -43.62 -0.65 12.77
C GLN A 145 -43.77 -0.07 14.19
N THR A 146 -44.12 -0.91 15.18
CA THR A 146 -44.19 -0.50 16.58
C THR A 146 -42.84 0.03 17.10
N LEU A 147 -41.74 -0.61 16.73
CA LEU A 147 -40.39 -0.15 17.11
C LEU A 147 -40.02 1.18 16.43
N LYS A 148 -40.42 1.38 15.17
CA LYS A 148 -40.23 2.63 14.42
C LYS A 148 -41.01 3.78 15.10
N GLU A 149 -42.28 3.56 15.42
CA GLU A 149 -43.15 4.56 16.08
C GLU A 149 -42.68 4.94 17.49
N ARG A 150 -42.11 3.98 18.23
CA ARG A 150 -41.49 4.23 19.54
C ARG A 150 -40.10 4.86 19.47
N MET A 151 -39.61 5.17 18.26
CA MET A 151 -38.27 5.73 18.04
C MET A 151 -37.13 4.83 18.56
N CYS A 152 -37.38 3.52 18.67
CA CYS A 152 -36.36 2.56 19.10
C CYS A 152 -35.41 2.17 17.96
N ILE A 153 -35.87 2.31 16.71
CA ILE A 153 -35.11 2.01 15.50
C ILE A 153 -35.35 3.09 14.44
N TYR A 154 -34.38 3.26 13.54
CA TYR A 154 -34.53 4.05 12.32
C TYR A 154 -34.60 3.13 11.11
N VAL A 155 -35.67 3.26 10.32
CA VAL A 155 -35.85 2.58 9.03
C VAL A 155 -36.11 3.66 7.98
N PRO A 156 -35.21 3.83 7.00
CA PRO A 156 -35.34 4.83 5.96
C PRO A 156 -36.58 4.55 5.09
N ASP A 157 -37.26 5.60 4.65
CA ASP A 157 -38.43 5.48 3.77
C ASP A 157 -37.97 5.18 2.33
N GLU A 158 -38.71 4.33 1.61
CA GLU A 158 -38.41 3.98 0.21
C GLU A 158 -38.35 5.25 -0.66
N GLY A 159 -37.13 5.64 -1.07
CA GLY A 159 -36.87 6.87 -1.83
C GLY A 159 -35.88 7.85 -1.18
N THR A 160 -35.52 7.66 0.09
CA THR A 160 -34.46 8.46 0.76
C THR A 160 -33.04 7.93 0.54
N ALA A 161 -32.89 6.81 -0.18
CA ALA A 161 -31.62 6.14 -0.48
C ALA A 161 -30.68 6.92 -1.43
N THR A 162 -31.07 8.12 -1.88
CA THR A 162 -30.27 8.96 -2.77
C THR A 162 -29.62 10.13 -2.03
N GLY A 163 -28.67 9.78 -1.15
CA GLY A 163 -27.50 10.61 -0.91
C GLY A 163 -27.59 11.63 0.23
N THR A 164 -26.63 11.53 1.14
CA THR A 164 -25.86 12.66 1.65
C THR A 164 -24.60 12.13 2.33
N GLY A 165 -23.43 12.51 1.81
CA GLY A 165 -22.09 12.17 2.32
C GLY A 165 -21.13 11.71 1.24
#